data_AF-A0A1H8Q952-F1
#
_entry.id   AF-A0A1H8Q952-F1
#
_cell.length_a   1.000
_cell.length_b   1.000
_cell.length_c   1.000
_cell.angle_alpha   90.00
_cell.angle_beta   90.00
_cell.angle_gamma   90.00
#
_symmetry.space_group_name_H-M   'P 1'
#
loop_
_entity.id
_entity.type
_entity.pdbx_description
1 polymer ?
#
loop_
_entity_poly.entity_id
_entity_poly.type
_entity_poly.pdbx_seq_one_letter_code
_entity_poly.pdbx_strand_id
1 'polypeptide(L)'
;MIQWHLLHFGTATGPSLPFITILTVAAAATALLLGLALAAFLQRRSRSYLLIVGAFAALFARSAVAGLSTMGYLSPANHHLLEHGLDVVLVALVVAAVYLARSDDSTPEYES
;
A
#
# COMPACT_ATOMS: atom_id res chain seq x y z
N MET A 1 -7.62 20.57 -32.37
CA MET A 1 -6.64 19.56 -32.83
C MET A 1 -5.36 19.80 -32.06
N ILE A 2 -5.18 19.11 -30.93
CA ILE A 2 -3.97 19.25 -30.09
C ILE A 2 -3.06 18.08 -30.45
N GLN A 3 -1.93 18.42 -31.05
CA GLN A 3 -0.93 17.54 -31.63
C GLN A 3 -0.07 16.93 -30.51
N TRP A 4 -0.49 15.77 -29.98
CA TRP A 4 0.28 14.93 -29.04
C TRP A 4 1.20 13.94 -29.76
N HIS A 5 1.86 14.34 -30.85
CA HIS A 5 2.74 13.46 -31.60
C HIS A 5 4.18 13.95 -31.49
N LEU A 6 4.99 13.18 -30.74
CA LEU A 6 6.46 13.21 -30.65
C LEU A 6 6.97 14.37 -29.75
N LEU A 7 7.65 14.16 -28.64
CA LEU A 7 8.95 13.48 -28.50
C LEU A 7 9.23 13.19 -27.01
N HIS A 8 8.81 12.03 -26.51
CA HIS A 8 9.53 11.33 -25.44
C HIS A 8 9.38 9.83 -25.71
N PHE A 9 9.91 9.36 -26.84
CA PHE A 9 10.50 8.02 -26.82
C PHE A 9 11.70 8.14 -25.89
N GLY A 10 11.40 8.08 -24.59
CA GLY A 10 12.42 7.99 -23.56
C GLY A 10 13.33 6.87 -24.01
N THR A 11 14.61 7.16 -24.12
CA THR A 11 15.62 6.12 -24.01
C THR A 11 15.17 5.25 -22.85
N ALA A 12 14.81 3.99 -23.09
CA ALA A 12 14.48 3.05 -22.05
C ALA A 12 15.77 2.74 -21.27
N THR A 13 16.30 3.74 -20.58
CA THR A 13 17.20 3.56 -19.46
C THR A 13 16.38 2.79 -18.45
N GLY A 14 16.78 1.54 -18.20
CA GLY A 14 16.19 0.73 -17.16
C GLY A 14 16.16 1.46 -15.81
N PRO A 15 15.53 0.87 -14.80
CA PRO A 15 15.35 1.51 -13.50
C PRO A 15 16.69 2.05 -12.95
N SER A 16 16.70 3.31 -12.54
CA SER A 16 17.90 3.97 -12.04
C SER A 16 18.29 3.43 -10.66
N LEU A 17 19.59 3.43 -10.33
CA LEU A 17 20.07 2.98 -9.01
C LEU A 17 19.35 3.68 -7.84
N PRO A 18 19.14 5.01 -7.83
CA PRO A 18 18.40 5.66 -6.76
C PRO A 18 16.96 5.16 -6.62
N PHE A 19 16.27 4.90 -7.74
CA PHE A 19 14.91 4.37 -7.73
C PHE A 19 14.87 2.97 -7.09
N ILE A 20 15.78 2.07 -7.48
CA ILE A 20 15.88 0.72 -6.90
C ILE A 20 16.18 0.79 -5.39
N THR A 21 17.08 1.67 -4.96
CA THR A 21 17.38 1.87 -3.54
C THR A 21 16.14 2.32 -2.76
N ILE A 22 15.40 3.31 -3.25
CA ILE A 22 14.20 3.79 -2.56
C ILE A 22 13.11 2.72 -2.53
N LEU A 23 12.91 2.01 -3.65
CA LEU A 23 11.93 0.94 -3.75
C LEU A 23 12.23 -0.20 -2.75
N THR A 24 13.49 -0.62 -2.66
CA THR A 24 13.91 -1.68 -1.72
C THR A 24 13.77 -1.24 -0.27
N VAL A 25 14.15 -0.01 0.07
CA VAL A 25 13.96 0.55 1.42
C VAL A 25 12.47 0.65 1.77
N ALA A 26 11.63 1.12 0.84
CA ALA A 26 10.20 1.23 1.03
C ALA A 26 9.55 -0.15 1.25
N ALA A 27 9.92 -1.15 0.45
CA ALA A 27 9.46 -2.52 0.61
C ALA A 27 9.87 -3.11 1.96
N ALA A 28 11.13 -2.93 2.37
CA ALA A 28 11.64 -3.42 3.65
C ALA A 28 10.96 -2.74 4.85
N ALA A 29 10.86 -1.42 4.84
CA ALA A 29 10.17 -0.66 5.89
C ALA A 29 8.70 -1.09 6.01
N THR A 30 8.01 -1.26 4.88
CA THR A 30 6.62 -1.71 4.88
C THR A 30 6.47 -3.14 5.38
N ALA A 31 7.39 -4.04 5.01
CA ALA A 31 7.39 -5.42 5.53
C ALA A 31 7.58 -5.46 7.06
N LEU A 32 8.47 -4.62 7.60
CA LEU A 32 8.66 -4.48 9.04
C LEU A 32 7.38 -3.98 9.72
N LEU A 33 6.74 -2.93 9.18
CA LEU A 33 5.48 -2.41 9.69
C LEU A 33 4.35 -3.44 9.62
N LEU A 34 4.27 -4.21 8.53
CA LEU A 34 3.33 -5.31 8.38
C LEU A 34 3.55 -6.38 9.45
N GLY A 35 4.81 -6.76 9.70
CA GLY A 35 5.16 -7.71 10.76
C GLY A 35 4.76 -7.20 12.15
N LEU A 36 5.01 -5.92 12.45
CA LEU A 36 4.60 -5.29 13.71
C LEU A 36 3.08 -5.23 13.86
N ALA A 37 2.36 -4.85 12.81
CA ALA A 37 0.90 -4.84 12.83
C ALA A 37 0.33 -6.24 13.01
N LEU A 38 0.93 -7.25 12.38
CA LEU A 38 0.52 -8.64 12.56
C LEU A 38 0.78 -9.11 14.00
N ALA A 39 1.93 -8.78 14.58
CA ALA A 39 2.22 -9.06 15.98
C ALA A 39 1.20 -8.38 16.92
N ALA A 40 0.87 -7.11 16.67
CA ALA A 40 -0.15 -6.39 17.44
C ALA A 40 -1.56 -7.02 17.28
N PHE A 41 -1.92 -7.44 16.06
CA PHE A 41 -3.16 -8.15 15.80
C PHE A 41 -3.21 -9.49 16.55
N LEU A 42 -2.13 -10.26 16.54
CA LEU A 42 -2.07 -11.53 17.25
C LEU A 42 -2.17 -11.35 18.78
N GLN A 43 -1.68 -10.23 19.32
CA GLN A 43 -1.78 -9.90 20.74
C GLN A 43 -3.18 -9.43 21.15
N ARG A 44 -3.85 -8.60 20.35
CA ARG A 44 -5.10 -7.92 20.73
C ARG A 44 -6.36 -8.46 20.06
N ARG A 45 -6.24 -9.19 18.95
CA ARG A 45 -7.31 -9.83 18.16
C ARG A 45 -8.53 -8.94 17.83
N SER A 46 -8.37 -7.62 17.75
CA SER A 46 -9.47 -6.71 17.39
C SER A 46 -9.61 -6.49 15.88
N ARG A 47 -10.81 -6.12 15.43
CA ARG A 47 -11.12 -5.85 14.02
C ARG A 47 -10.29 -4.69 13.46
N SER A 48 -10.09 -3.64 14.25
CA SER A 48 -9.28 -2.47 13.86
C SER A 48 -7.83 -2.86 13.57
N TYR A 49 -7.24 -3.78 14.33
CA TYR A 49 -5.89 -4.27 14.04
C TYR A 49 -5.81 -5.10 12.75
N LEU A 50 -6.83 -5.91 12.44
CA LEU A 50 -6.89 -6.65 11.17
C LEU A 50 -6.89 -5.68 9.98
N LEU A 51 -7.66 -4.60 10.05
CA LEU A 51 -7.73 -3.60 9.00
C LEU A 51 -6.39 -2.88 8.79
N ILE A 52 -5.66 -2.57 9.86
CA ILE A 52 -4.31 -2.00 9.77
C ILE A 52 -3.32 -3.00 9.15
N VAL A 53 -3.39 -4.29 9.51
CA VAL A 53 -2.61 -5.34 8.83
C VAL A 53 -2.91 -5.35 7.34
N GLY A 54 -4.20 -5.29 6.96
CA GLY A 54 -4.61 -5.21 5.57
C GLY A 54 -4.06 -3.98 4.85
N ALA A 55 -4.07 -2.81 5.51
CA ALA A 55 -3.53 -1.58 4.93
C ALA A 55 -2.03 -1.67 4.64
N PHE A 56 -1.24 -2.21 5.58
CA PHE A 56 0.19 -2.44 5.35
C PHE A 56 0.44 -3.56 4.34
N ALA A 57 -0.42 -4.58 4.28
CA ALA A 57 -0.34 -5.60 3.25
C ALA A 57 -0.59 -5.00 1.85
N ALA A 58 -1.56 -4.08 1.71
CA ALA A 58 -1.81 -3.37 0.47
C ALA A 58 -0.61 -2.48 0.07
N LEU A 59 -0.01 -1.77 1.02
CA LEU A 59 1.19 -0.96 0.78
C LEU A 59 2.40 -1.83 0.36
N PHE A 60 2.55 -3.00 0.98
CA PHE A 60 3.61 -3.95 0.64
C PHE A 60 3.39 -4.53 -0.76
N ALA A 61 2.15 -4.91 -1.08
CA ALA A 61 1.75 -5.35 -2.41
C ALA A 61 2.02 -4.27 -3.47
N ARG A 62 1.79 -2.99 -3.15
CA ARG A 62 2.10 -1.87 -4.06
C ARG A 62 3.59 -1.83 -4.40
N SER A 63 4.45 -1.99 -3.41
CA SER A 63 5.90 -2.08 -3.62
C SER A 63 6.28 -3.31 -4.47
N ALA A 64 5.59 -4.44 -4.28
CA ALA A 64 5.79 -5.63 -5.11
C ALA A 64 5.37 -5.41 -6.57
N VAL A 65 4.25 -4.72 -6.81
CA VAL A 65 3.78 -4.35 -8.16
C VAL A 65 4.81 -3.45 -8.85
N ALA A 66 5.35 -2.44 -8.15
CA ALA A 66 6.42 -1.60 -8.68
C ALA A 66 7.67 -2.43 -9.03
N GLY A 67 8.06 -3.36 -8.17
CA GLY A 67 9.17 -4.30 -8.41
C GLY A 67 8.96 -5.18 -9.64
N LEU A 68 7.79 -5.82 -9.76
CA LEU A 68 7.44 -6.65 -10.92
C LEU A 68 7.43 -5.84 -12.22
N SER A 69 6.96 -4.59 -12.16
CA SER A 69 6.97 -3.67 -13.30
C SER A 69 8.39 -3.33 -13.74
N THR A 70 9.31 -3.12 -12.79
CA THR A 70 10.72 -2.84 -13.10
C THR A 70 11.45 -4.01 -13.75
N MET A 71 11.00 -5.23 -13.48
CA MET A 71 11.49 -6.45 -14.12
C MET A 71 10.81 -6.73 -15.47
N GLY A 72 9.83 -5.91 -15.88
CA GLY A 72 9.10 -6.06 -17.13
C GLY A 72 7.99 -7.12 -17.11
N TYR A 73 7.58 -7.61 -15.93
CA TYR A 73 6.51 -8.61 -15.81
C TYR A 73 5.10 -8.02 -15.95
N LEU A 74 4.94 -6.71 -15.81
CA LEU A 74 3.65 -6.03 -15.91
C LEU A 74 3.64 -5.03 -17.06
N SER A 75 2.52 -4.98 -17.78
CA SER A 75 2.29 -3.96 -18.81
C SER A 75 2.02 -2.60 -18.16
N PRO A 76 2.25 -1.49 -18.89
CA PRO A 76 1.97 -0.15 -18.37
C PRO A 76 0.56 0.06 -17.82
N ALA A 77 -0.44 -0.49 -18.51
CA ALA A 77 -1.83 -0.41 -18.07
C ALA A 77 -2.06 -1.19 -16.77
N ASN A 78 -1.49 -2.39 -16.66
CA ASN A 78 -1.70 -3.27 -15.51
C ASN A 78 -1.01 -2.74 -14.27
N HIS A 79 0.22 -2.23 -14.37
CA HIS A 79 0.90 -1.65 -13.21
C HIS A 79 0.13 -0.45 -12.66
N HIS A 80 -0.38 0.44 -13.52
CA HIS A 80 -1.09 1.64 -13.08
C HIS A 80 -2.41 1.28 -12.41
N LEU A 81 -3.15 0.35 -13.02
CA LEU A 81 -4.41 -0.12 -12.44
C LEU A 81 -4.18 -0.75 -11.06
N LEU A 82 -3.16 -1.59 -10.92
CA LEU A 82 -2.83 -2.25 -9.66
C LEU A 82 -2.36 -1.25 -8.60
N GLU A 83 -1.48 -0.30 -8.95
CA GLU A 83 -1.00 0.72 -8.01
C GLU A 83 -2.13 1.63 -7.53
N HIS A 84 -2.96 2.15 -8.44
CA HIS A 84 -4.10 2.99 -8.07
C HIS A 84 -5.17 2.20 -7.29
N GLY A 85 -5.43 0.95 -7.69
CA GLY A 85 -6.37 0.08 -6.98
C GLY A 85 -5.92 -0.21 -5.55
N LEU A 86 -4.64 -0.53 -5.35
CA LEU A 86 -4.06 -0.76 -4.03
C LEU A 86 -4.09 0.50 -3.16
N ASP A 87 -3.93 1.69 -3.74
CA ASP A 87 -4.06 2.95 -3.01
C ASP A 87 -5.47 3.17 -2.47
N VAL A 88 -6.49 2.88 -3.29
CA VAL A 88 -7.89 2.96 -2.86
C VAL A 88 -8.16 1.97 -1.72
N VAL A 89 -7.68 0.72 -1.86
CA VAL A 89 -7.82 -0.32 -0.81
C VAL A 89 -7.13 0.11 0.48
N LEU A 90 -5.89 0.59 0.40
CA LEU A 90 -5.12 1.07 1.53
C LEU A 90 -5.88 2.16 2.29
N VAL A 91 -6.32 3.21 1.58
CA VAL A 91 -7.03 4.33 2.20
C VAL A 91 -8.36 3.87 2.81
N ALA A 92 -9.13 3.03 2.11
CA ALA A 92 -10.39 2.51 2.62
C ALA A 92 -10.21 1.71 3.91
N LEU A 93 -9.18 0.85 3.97
CA LEU A 93 -8.85 0.06 5.16
C LEU A 93 -8.42 0.93 6.34
N VAL A 94 -7.59 1.96 6.10
CA VAL A 94 -7.17 2.90 7.14
C VAL A 94 -8.38 3.66 7.70
N VAL A 95 -9.25 4.19 6.84
CA VAL A 95 -10.47 4.90 7.27
C VAL A 95 -11.38 3.97 8.07
N ALA A 96 -11.60 2.74 7.60
CA ALA A 96 -12.40 1.75 8.33
C ALA A 96 -11.78 1.41 9.70
N ALA A 97 -10.45 1.29 9.78
CA ALA A 97 -9.76 1.01 11.04
C ALA A 97 -9.97 2.13 12.07
N VAL A 98 -9.84 3.39 11.63
CA VAL A 98 -10.07 4.56 12.49
C VAL A 98 -11.54 4.64 12.92
N TYR A 99 -12.47 4.40 12.00
CA TYR A 99 -13.90 4.40 12.30
C TYR A 99 -14.28 3.36 13.36
N LEU A 100 -13.78 2.12 13.22
CA LEU A 100 -14.05 1.06 14.19
C LEU A 100 -13.42 1.35 15.55
N ALA A 101 -12.15 1.78 15.57
CA ALA A 101 -11.46 2.11 16.82
C ALA A 101 -12.21 3.19 17.62
N ARG A 102 -12.72 4.24 16.95
CA ARG A 102 -13.50 5.29 17.61
C ARG A 102 -14.89 4.85 18.06
N SER A 103 -15.47 3.88 17.37
CA SER A 103 -16.79 3.36 17.74
C SER A 103 -16.71 2.55 19.03
N ASP A 104 -15.64 1.77 19.20
CA ASP A 104 -15.37 0.98 20.41
C ASP A 104 -15.14 1.87 21.66
N ASP A 105 -14.57 3.07 21.50
CA ASP A 105 -14.35 4.03 22.61
C ASP A 105 -15.63 4.77 23.05
N SER A 106 -16.69 4.74 22.25
CA SER A 106 -17.89 5.57 22.44
C SER A 106 -19.03 4.91 23.22
N THR A 107 -18.85 3.67 23.68
CA THR A 107 -19.80 2.97 24.57
C THR A 107 -19.79 3.61 25.97
N PRO A 108 -20.88 4.27 26.42
CA PRO A 108 -20.91 4.92 27.72
C PRO A 108 -21.00 3.90 28.87
N GLU A 109 -20.14 4.07 29.88
CA GLU A 109 -20.21 3.46 31.21
C GLU A 109 -21.49 3.91 31.92
N TYR A 110 -22.64 3.29 31.62
CA TYR A 110 -23.88 3.46 32.38
C TYR A 110 -24.46 2.11 32.81
N GLU A 111 -23.61 1.16 33.20
CA GLU A 111 -24.02 -0.08 33.87
C GLU A 111 -22.91 -0.55 34.81
N SER A 112 -22.85 0.04 36.01
CA SER A 112 -22.24 -0.57 37.21
C SER A 112 -22.82 0.03 38.48
#